data_AF-A0A369GW24-F1
#
_entry.id   AF-A0A369GW24-F1
#
_cell.length_a   1.000
_cell.length_b   1.000
_cell.length_c   1.000
_cell.angle_alpha   90.00
_cell.angle_beta   90.00
_cell.angle_gamma   90.00
#
_symmetry.space_group_name_H-M   'P 1'
#
loop_
_entity.id
_entity.type
_entity.pdbx_description
1 polymer ?
#
loop_
_entity_poly.entity_id
_entity_poly.type
_entity_poly.pdbx_seq_one_letter_code
_entity_poly.pdbx_strand_id
1 'polypeptide(L)'
;MWLVTLASLPRKRRQSGSDPQGRHGGPHEQDHQEPQWPMDDGETRARRPVPDSRIRTNDSRSVQQSKKLSDSMEPGLALQGIGFFVRKGICMATITLSVEQYEGTPRPPSTAEGPVWRIDSTQSAAGLSSTSEQRCVDDTPREQTDWVFGTVEGRSHWITVDEVDDAYLAGGWIFDGDDKTLLRAIAVNKTAGWTATQVWGFQMVDDERRYCRNVVIEKGDERVNFRIVYDYVG
;
A
#
# COMPACT_ATOMS: atom_id res chain seq x y z
N MET A 1 -6.44 -5.11 3.25
CA MET A 1 -6.42 -3.88 4.06
C MET A 1 -5.50 -2.87 3.40
N TRP A 2 -5.79 -1.56 3.50
CA TRP A 2 -5.21 -0.54 2.61
C TRP A 2 -4.33 0.50 3.28
N LEU A 3 -4.27 0.52 4.60
CA LEU A 3 -3.34 1.32 5.40
C LEU A 3 -3.19 0.54 6.69
N VAL A 4 -2.07 -0.14 6.91
CA VAL A 4 -1.84 -0.90 8.16
C VAL A 4 -0.41 -0.78 8.58
N THR A 5 -0.14 -0.53 9.87
CA THR A 5 1.22 -0.46 10.47
C THR A 5 1.44 -1.61 11.44
N LEU A 6 2.65 -2.15 11.48
CA LEU A 6 3.26 -2.75 12.66
C LEU A 6 4.73 -2.32 12.74
N ALA A 7 5.09 -1.57 13.79
CA ALA A 7 6.45 -1.50 14.31
C ALA A 7 6.44 -1.06 15.78
N SER A 8 6.99 -1.94 16.62
CA SER A 8 7.17 -1.76 18.06
C SER A 8 8.19 -0.64 18.35
N LEU A 9 7.91 0.22 19.34
CA LEU A 9 8.77 1.33 19.75
C LEU A 9 10.05 0.83 20.47
N PRO A 10 11.27 1.23 20.06
CA PRO A 10 12.41 1.21 20.97
C PRO A 10 12.33 2.39 21.94
N ARG A 11 12.34 2.09 23.24
CA ARG A 11 12.43 3.07 24.34
C ARG A 11 13.68 3.95 24.15
N LYS A 12 13.50 5.27 24.03
CA LYS A 12 14.62 6.24 24.09
C LYS A 12 15.26 6.21 25.48
N ARG A 13 16.52 5.78 25.56
CA ARG A 13 17.42 6.16 26.66
C ARG A 13 17.74 7.65 26.53
N ARG A 14 17.52 8.42 27.60
CA ARG A 14 18.09 9.77 27.76
C ARG A 14 19.60 9.62 27.96
N GLN A 15 20.39 10.33 27.17
CA GLN A 15 21.74 10.72 27.54
C GLN A 15 21.83 12.25 27.52
N SER A 16 22.12 12.79 28.69
CA SER A 16 22.60 14.14 28.94
C SER A 16 24.06 14.25 28.49
N GLY A 17 24.39 15.32 27.75
CA GLY A 17 25.77 15.65 27.39
C GLY A 17 25.94 17.16 27.36
N SER A 18 26.86 17.62 28.19
CA SER A 18 27.28 19.00 28.47
C SER A 18 28.20 19.58 27.38
N ASP A 19 28.06 20.88 27.14
CA ASP A 19 29.02 21.75 26.42
C ASP A 19 30.30 21.97 27.24
N PRO A 20 31.48 22.20 26.60
CA PRO A 20 31.99 23.58 26.56
C PRO A 20 32.86 23.99 25.34
N GLN A 21 33.08 25.30 25.30
CA GLN A 21 33.74 26.19 24.33
C GLN A 21 35.20 25.88 23.91
N GLY A 22 35.59 26.36 22.70
CA GLY A 22 37.00 26.47 22.28
C GLY A 22 37.26 27.20 20.94
N ARG A 23 37.69 28.48 21.06
CA ARG A 23 38.39 29.46 20.19
C ARG A 23 38.91 29.18 18.74
N HIS A 24 38.72 30.22 17.91
CA HIS A 24 39.59 30.93 16.92
C HIS A 24 40.37 30.19 15.80
N GLY A 25 40.09 30.61 14.55
CA GLY A 25 40.97 30.57 13.37
C GLY A 25 40.45 31.51 12.27
N GLY A 26 41.34 32.33 11.67
CA GLY A 26 41.04 33.39 10.69
C GLY A 26 40.73 32.91 9.26
N PRO A 27 40.55 33.85 8.30
CA PRO A 27 39.71 33.64 7.12
C PRO A 27 40.44 32.87 6.02
N HIS A 28 39.84 31.79 5.54
CA HIS A 28 40.17 31.17 4.27
C HIS A 28 39.15 31.64 3.23
N GLU A 29 39.62 32.46 2.31
CA GLU A 29 38.93 32.81 1.07
C GLU A 29 38.77 31.52 0.26
N GLN A 30 37.54 31.02 0.19
CA GLN A 30 37.13 29.94 -0.71
C GLN A 30 36.16 30.54 -1.71
N ASP A 31 36.45 30.31 -2.99
CA ASP A 31 35.61 30.65 -4.13
C ASP A 31 34.13 30.30 -3.84
N HIS A 32 33.30 31.34 -3.74
CA HIS A 32 31.85 31.21 -3.78
C HIS A 32 31.43 30.89 -5.22
N GLN A 33 31.43 29.61 -5.58
CA GLN A 33 30.49 29.12 -6.57
C GLN A 33 29.18 28.85 -5.85
N GLU A 34 28.21 29.75 -6.03
CA GLU A 34 26.82 29.47 -5.66
C GLU A 34 26.41 28.13 -6.30
N PRO A 35 25.91 27.15 -5.52
CA PRO A 35 25.32 25.97 -6.11
C PRO A 35 24.07 26.47 -6.86
N GLN A 36 24.16 26.46 -8.18
CA GLN A 36 23.04 26.75 -9.06
C GLN A 36 22.05 25.59 -8.87
N TRP A 37 21.09 25.76 -7.95
CA TRP A 37 19.99 24.82 -7.81
C TRP A 37 19.25 24.80 -9.15
N PRO A 38 19.10 23.65 -9.83
CA PRO A 38 18.19 23.59 -10.94
C PRO A 38 16.81 23.89 -10.35
N MET A 39 16.25 25.02 -10.76
CA MET A 39 14.84 25.31 -10.57
C MET A 39 14.10 24.13 -11.19
N ASP A 40 13.43 23.36 -10.35
CA ASP A 40 12.50 22.30 -10.71
C ASP A 40 11.39 22.96 -11.53
N ASP A 41 11.60 23.05 -12.84
CA ASP A 41 10.53 23.28 -13.79
C ASP A 41 9.65 22.04 -13.70
N GLY A 42 8.44 22.24 -13.18
CA GLY A 42 7.45 21.18 -12.94
C GLY A 42 6.98 20.48 -14.22
N GLU A 43 7.92 19.89 -14.94
CA GLU A 43 7.74 19.09 -16.11
C GLU A 43 7.34 17.70 -15.62
N THR A 44 6.13 17.35 -16.00
CA THR A 44 5.45 16.14 -15.56
C THR A 44 6.29 14.95 -16.01
N ARG A 45 7.06 14.34 -15.10
CA ARG A 45 7.75 13.07 -15.34
C ARG A 45 6.74 12.12 -15.97
N ALA A 46 6.94 11.81 -17.26
CA ALA A 46 6.11 10.86 -17.97
C ALA A 46 6.02 9.59 -17.13
N ARG A 47 4.80 9.28 -16.68
CA ARG A 47 4.50 8.15 -15.79
C ARG A 47 4.88 6.89 -16.56
N ARG A 48 5.95 6.22 -16.15
CA ARG A 48 6.45 5.05 -16.85
C ARG A 48 5.44 3.90 -16.70
N PRO A 49 5.21 3.09 -17.74
CA PRO A 49 4.45 1.85 -17.59
C PRO A 49 5.17 0.89 -16.63
N VAL A 50 4.40 0.03 -15.95
CA VAL A 50 4.94 -0.96 -15.00
C VAL A 50 5.84 -1.95 -15.77
N PRO A 51 7.12 -2.13 -15.38
CA PRO A 51 8.11 -2.81 -16.21
C PRO A 51 7.99 -4.35 -16.27
N ASP A 52 7.39 -5.01 -15.28
CA ASP A 52 6.97 -6.42 -15.36
C ASP A 52 5.45 -6.50 -15.28
N SER A 53 4.90 -7.31 -16.18
CA SER A 53 3.49 -7.44 -16.46
C SER A 53 2.85 -8.51 -15.55
N ARG A 54 3.64 -9.37 -14.91
CA ARG A 54 3.12 -10.36 -13.96
C ARG A 54 2.81 -9.74 -12.61
N ILE A 55 1.78 -10.22 -11.95
CA ILE A 55 1.48 -9.83 -10.56
C ILE A 55 2.41 -10.52 -9.54
N ARG A 56 3.00 -11.65 -9.93
CA ARG A 56 4.02 -12.36 -9.16
C ARG A 56 5.39 -11.93 -9.63
N THR A 57 6.01 -11.05 -8.87
CA THR A 57 7.36 -10.54 -9.13
C THR A 57 8.24 -10.76 -7.92
N ASN A 58 9.50 -11.14 -8.12
CA ASN A 58 10.50 -11.23 -7.05
C ASN A 58 11.30 -9.92 -7.00
N ASP A 59 10.60 -8.81 -6.77
CA ASP A 59 11.14 -7.46 -6.87
C ASP A 59 10.51 -6.48 -5.87
N SER A 60 11.10 -5.29 -5.82
CA SER A 60 10.53 -4.13 -5.16
C SER A 60 9.96 -3.17 -6.20
N ARG A 61 8.80 -2.59 -5.88
CA ARG A 61 8.16 -1.54 -6.67
C ARG A 61 7.60 -0.45 -5.77
N SER A 62 7.71 0.78 -6.22
CA SER A 62 7.06 1.93 -5.64
C SER A 62 5.95 2.38 -6.60
N VAL A 63 4.73 2.46 -6.07
CA VAL A 63 3.55 2.88 -6.81
C VAL A 63 2.82 3.95 -6.04
N GLN A 64 2.21 4.90 -6.73
CA GLN A 64 1.43 5.99 -6.14
C GLN A 64 -0.02 5.88 -6.58
N GLN A 65 -0.97 6.11 -5.68
CA GLN A 65 -2.38 6.11 -6.04
C GLN A 65 -2.68 7.29 -6.97
N SER A 66 -3.26 6.98 -8.14
CA SER A 66 -3.80 7.99 -9.04
C SER A 66 -5.18 8.43 -8.55
N LYS A 67 -5.25 9.61 -7.91
CA LYS A 67 -6.52 10.18 -7.44
C LYS A 67 -7.52 10.45 -8.56
N LYS A 68 -7.02 10.81 -9.74
CA LYS A 68 -7.86 11.15 -10.90
C LYS A 68 -8.52 9.90 -11.49
N LEU A 69 -7.82 8.76 -11.46
CA LEU A 69 -8.26 7.51 -12.08
C LEU A 69 -8.90 6.52 -11.10
N SER A 70 -8.72 6.75 -9.79
CA SER A 70 -9.36 5.95 -8.74
C SER A 70 -10.75 6.46 -8.45
N ASP A 71 -11.64 5.53 -8.07
CA ASP A 71 -12.91 5.88 -7.47
C ASP A 71 -12.72 6.43 -6.04
N SER A 72 -13.73 7.11 -5.52
CA SER A 72 -13.71 7.61 -4.15
C SER A 72 -13.77 6.48 -3.13
N MET A 73 -12.81 6.46 -2.21
CA MET A 73 -12.80 5.54 -1.05
C MET A 73 -13.76 5.99 0.07
N GLU A 74 -14.30 7.21 0.00
CA GLU A 74 -15.04 7.83 1.11
C GLU A 74 -16.23 7.00 1.60
N PRO A 75 -17.11 6.45 0.74
CA PRO A 75 -18.25 5.68 1.23
C PRO A 75 -17.81 4.39 1.92
N GLY A 76 -16.70 3.79 1.46
CA GLY A 76 -16.12 2.60 2.08
C GLY A 76 -15.56 2.89 3.46
N LEU A 77 -14.80 3.98 3.59
CA LEU A 77 -14.28 4.45 4.88
C LEU A 77 -15.42 4.81 5.85
N ALA A 78 -16.51 5.40 5.35
CA ALA A 78 -17.69 5.72 6.15
C ALA A 78 -18.36 4.44 6.67
N LEU A 79 -18.57 3.45 5.80
CA LEU A 79 -19.13 2.15 6.15
C LEU A 79 -18.31 1.41 7.23
N GLN A 80 -16.99 1.52 7.15
CA GLN A 80 -16.05 0.96 8.12
C GLN A 80 -16.05 1.70 9.48
N GLY A 81 -16.82 2.78 9.62
CA GLY A 81 -16.96 3.54 10.87
C GLY A 81 -15.88 4.59 11.09
N ILE A 82 -15.08 4.92 10.08
CA ILE A 82 -13.99 5.90 10.20
C ILE A 82 -14.59 7.31 10.35
N GLY A 83 -14.13 8.08 11.35
CA GLY A 83 -14.63 9.43 11.61
C GLY A 83 -14.38 10.42 10.47
N PHE A 84 -15.31 11.35 10.26
CA PHE A 84 -15.35 12.28 9.11
C PHE A 84 -14.01 12.97 8.81
N PHE A 85 -13.35 13.52 9.82
CA PHE A 85 -12.08 14.24 9.64
C PHE A 85 -10.95 13.32 9.18
N VAL A 86 -10.89 12.08 9.70
CA VAL A 86 -9.91 11.08 9.27
C VAL A 86 -10.19 10.66 7.83
N ARG A 87 -11.46 10.44 7.45
CA ARG A 87 -11.83 10.11 6.06
C ARG A 87 -11.40 11.19 5.08
N LYS A 88 -11.68 12.46 5.40
CA LYS A 88 -11.26 13.60 4.56
C LYS A 88 -9.74 13.69 4.47
N GLY A 89 -9.01 13.51 5.58
CA GLY A 89 -7.56 13.44 5.57
C GLY A 89 -7.03 12.36 4.62
N ILE A 90 -7.54 11.13 4.72
CA ILE A 90 -7.15 10.01 3.86
C ILE A 90 -7.45 10.31 2.38
N CYS A 91 -8.66 10.79 2.05
CA CYS A 91 -9.03 11.08 0.66
C CYS A 91 -8.23 12.26 0.06
N MET A 92 -7.80 13.22 0.87
CA MET A 92 -6.96 14.34 0.43
C MET A 92 -5.48 13.98 0.38
N ALA A 93 -5.03 12.94 1.08
CA ALA A 93 -3.63 12.53 1.08
C ALA A 93 -3.25 11.85 -0.24
N THR A 94 -2.05 12.11 -0.73
CA THR A 94 -1.46 11.32 -1.82
C THR A 94 -0.82 10.10 -1.19
N ILE A 95 -1.30 8.91 -1.56
CA ILE A 95 -0.85 7.64 -0.99
C ILE A 95 0.21 7.03 -1.90
N THR A 96 1.41 6.82 -1.36
CA THR A 96 2.51 6.09 -2.03
C THR A 96 2.73 4.77 -1.32
N LEU A 97 2.76 3.67 -2.07
CA LEU A 97 3.06 2.32 -1.61
C LEU A 97 4.42 1.89 -2.13
N SER A 98 5.32 1.56 -1.22
CA SER A 98 6.49 0.73 -1.53
C SER A 98 6.11 -0.71 -1.24
N VAL A 99 6.22 -1.59 -2.22
CA VAL A 99 5.87 -3.01 -2.16
C VAL A 99 7.11 -3.82 -2.48
N GLU A 100 7.46 -4.74 -1.59
CA GLU A 100 8.49 -5.74 -1.78
C GLU A 100 7.83 -7.11 -1.81
N GLN A 101 8.10 -7.87 -2.88
CA GLN A 101 7.50 -9.17 -3.10
C GLN A 101 8.61 -10.20 -3.35
N TYR A 102 8.56 -11.30 -2.61
CA TYR A 102 9.63 -12.32 -2.60
C TYR A 102 9.14 -13.65 -2.05
N GLU A 103 9.89 -14.71 -2.29
CA GLU A 103 9.64 -16.01 -1.63
C GLU A 103 10.37 -16.06 -0.28
N GLY A 104 9.70 -16.56 0.75
CA GLY A 104 10.29 -16.71 2.07
C GLY A 104 9.49 -17.63 2.98
N THR A 105 10.00 -17.88 4.18
CA THR A 105 9.30 -18.74 5.14
C THR A 105 7.96 -18.13 5.57
N PRO A 106 6.89 -18.94 5.69
CA PRO A 106 5.63 -18.50 6.25
C PRO A 106 5.84 -17.86 7.62
N ARG A 107 5.11 -16.77 7.88
CA ARG A 107 5.06 -16.16 9.21
C ARG A 107 4.01 -16.91 10.06
N PRO A 108 4.11 -16.89 11.40
CA PRO A 108 3.04 -17.36 12.27
C PRO A 108 1.67 -16.76 11.85
N PRO A 109 0.55 -17.49 12.04
CA PRO A 109 0.43 -18.77 12.75
C PRO A 109 0.68 -20.01 11.86
N SER A 110 1.02 -19.83 10.58
CA SER A 110 1.31 -20.97 9.70
C SER A 110 2.54 -21.75 10.17
N THR A 111 2.42 -23.08 10.16
CA THR A 111 3.51 -24.03 10.46
C THR A 111 3.92 -24.83 9.22
N ALA A 112 3.47 -24.42 8.03
CA ALA A 112 3.77 -25.11 6.78
C ALA A 112 5.28 -25.11 6.51
N GLU A 113 5.77 -26.23 5.98
CA GLU A 113 7.14 -26.35 5.51
C GLU A 113 7.24 -25.88 4.04
N GLY A 114 8.32 -25.17 3.70
CA GLY A 114 8.55 -24.63 2.36
C GLY A 114 8.28 -23.13 2.23
N PRO A 115 8.75 -22.49 1.14
CA PRO A 115 8.57 -21.06 0.92
C PRO A 115 7.13 -20.72 0.53
N VAL A 116 6.69 -19.53 0.92
CA VAL A 116 5.47 -18.89 0.44
C VAL A 116 5.83 -17.52 -0.13
N TRP A 117 4.96 -17.01 -1.00
CA TRP A 117 5.06 -15.63 -1.43
C TRP A 117 4.80 -14.69 -0.25
N ARG A 118 5.70 -13.74 -0.06
CA ARG A 118 5.63 -12.65 0.90
C ARG A 118 5.37 -11.36 0.14
N ILE A 119 4.49 -10.53 0.68
CA ILE A 119 4.24 -9.19 0.17
C ILE A 119 4.32 -8.26 1.36
N ASP A 120 5.46 -7.59 1.48
CA ASP A 120 5.67 -6.56 2.48
C ASP A 120 5.44 -5.20 1.81
N SER A 121 4.64 -4.35 2.44
CA SER A 121 4.31 -3.05 1.88
C SER A 121 4.37 -1.97 2.92
N THR A 122 4.92 -0.82 2.57
CA THR A 122 4.89 0.40 3.38
C THR A 122 4.15 1.46 2.63
N GLN A 123 3.18 2.09 3.30
CA GLN A 123 2.34 3.12 2.75
C GLN A 123 2.63 4.42 3.47
N SER A 124 2.89 5.44 2.69
CA SER A 124 3.05 6.80 3.16
C SER A 124 1.92 7.64 2.61
N ALA A 125 1.30 8.42 3.49
CA ALA A 125 0.28 9.39 3.15
C ALA A 125 0.71 10.71 3.76
N ALA A 126 0.90 11.74 2.93
CA ALA A 126 1.39 13.03 3.40
C ALA A 126 0.50 13.57 4.55
N GLY A 127 1.11 13.90 5.69
CA GLY A 127 0.40 14.40 6.88
C GLY A 127 -0.28 13.32 7.74
N LEU A 128 -0.13 12.03 7.41
CA LEU A 128 -0.63 10.91 8.20
C LEU A 128 0.54 9.98 8.60
N SER A 129 0.36 9.23 9.69
CA SER A 129 1.33 8.21 10.08
C SER A 129 1.44 7.14 9.00
N SER A 130 2.67 6.75 8.66
CA SER A 130 2.92 5.68 7.70
C SER A 130 2.48 4.33 8.24
N THR A 131 2.23 3.41 7.32
CA THR A 131 1.64 2.12 7.64
C THR A 131 2.35 0.98 6.89
N SER A 132 2.95 0.04 7.60
CA SER A 132 3.49 -1.24 7.11
C SER A 132 2.56 -2.48 7.23
N GLU A 133 2.39 -3.21 6.14
CA GLU A 133 1.64 -4.47 6.09
C GLU A 133 2.51 -5.61 5.57
N GLN A 134 2.48 -6.75 6.25
CA GLN A 134 3.33 -7.91 5.97
C GLN A 134 2.44 -9.13 5.72
N ARG A 135 2.31 -9.53 4.46
CA ARG A 135 1.46 -10.66 4.05
C ARG A 135 2.27 -11.90 3.76
N CYS A 136 1.70 -13.06 4.09
CA CYS A 136 2.05 -14.33 3.47
C CYS A 136 0.87 -14.75 2.59
N VAL A 137 1.14 -15.14 1.36
CA VAL A 137 0.12 -15.58 0.40
C VAL A 137 -0.09 -17.08 0.56
N ASP A 138 -0.64 -17.46 1.71
CA ASP A 138 -0.85 -18.84 2.15
C ASP A 138 -2.28 -19.09 2.67
N ASP A 139 -3.18 -18.14 2.40
CA ASP A 139 -4.57 -18.08 2.88
C ASP A 139 -4.74 -18.21 4.41
N THR A 140 -3.66 -18.07 5.18
CA THR A 140 -3.70 -18.20 6.63
C THR A 140 -4.11 -16.87 7.28
N PRO A 141 -5.19 -16.82 8.07
CA PRO A 141 -5.63 -15.61 8.76
C PRO A 141 -4.58 -15.09 9.75
N ARG A 142 -4.35 -13.77 9.74
CA ARG A 142 -3.42 -13.07 10.63
C ARG A 142 -4.05 -11.77 11.12
N GLU A 143 -4.01 -11.57 12.42
CA GLU A 143 -4.46 -10.31 13.01
C GLU A 143 -3.41 -9.22 12.86
N GLN A 144 -3.87 -8.03 12.51
CA GLN A 144 -3.08 -6.82 12.50
C GLN A 144 -3.89 -5.70 13.12
N THR A 145 -3.25 -4.85 13.93
CA THR A 145 -3.89 -3.70 14.54
C THR A 145 -3.23 -2.41 14.07
N ASP A 146 -4.04 -1.45 13.64
CA ASP A 146 -3.59 -0.10 13.32
C ASP A 146 -4.55 0.96 13.87
N TRP A 147 -4.16 2.23 13.74
CA TRP A 147 -4.89 3.37 14.30
C TRP A 147 -6.12 3.80 13.47
N VAL A 148 -6.19 3.41 12.20
CA VAL A 148 -7.29 3.71 11.29
C VAL A 148 -8.38 2.66 11.44
N PHE A 149 -8.04 1.38 11.28
CA PHE A 149 -9.01 0.29 11.18
C PHE A 149 -9.15 -0.54 12.45
N GLY A 150 -8.35 -0.28 13.50
CA GLY A 150 -8.32 -1.11 14.70
C GLY A 150 -7.76 -2.50 14.40
N THR A 151 -8.24 -3.53 15.11
CA THR A 151 -7.82 -4.92 14.90
C THR A 151 -8.60 -5.56 13.76
N VAL A 152 -7.86 -6.06 12.77
CA VAL A 152 -8.41 -6.69 11.57
C VAL A 152 -7.67 -7.98 11.29
N GLU A 153 -8.41 -9.02 10.96
CA GLU A 153 -7.88 -10.30 10.51
C GLU A 153 -7.74 -10.27 8.97
N GLY A 154 -6.50 -10.32 8.49
CA GLY A 154 -6.17 -10.35 7.08
C GLY A 154 -5.74 -11.74 6.62
N ARG A 155 -6.08 -12.09 5.37
CA ARG A 155 -5.47 -13.23 4.65
C ARG A 155 -5.32 -12.92 3.17
N SER A 156 -4.43 -13.62 2.48
CA SER A 156 -4.22 -13.44 1.05
C SER A 156 -3.93 -14.75 0.35
N HIS A 157 -4.42 -14.88 -0.87
CA HIS A 157 -4.28 -16.09 -1.67
C HIS A 157 -4.13 -15.75 -3.15
N TRP A 158 -3.32 -16.54 -3.87
CA TRP A 158 -3.27 -16.49 -5.32
C TRP A 158 -4.51 -17.19 -5.88
N ILE A 159 -5.17 -16.54 -6.84
CA ILE A 159 -6.39 -17.07 -7.45
C ILE A 159 -6.36 -16.81 -8.95
N THR A 160 -7.24 -17.45 -9.68
CA THR A 160 -7.62 -17.12 -11.04
C THR A 160 -8.93 -16.33 -11.05
N VAL A 161 -9.22 -15.63 -12.16
CA VAL A 161 -10.47 -14.87 -12.31
C VAL A 161 -11.72 -15.74 -12.16
N ASP A 162 -11.65 -17.01 -12.56
CA ASP A 162 -12.76 -17.96 -12.51
C ASP A 162 -13.10 -18.38 -11.07
N GLU A 163 -12.23 -18.08 -10.10
CA GLU A 163 -12.43 -18.31 -8.65
C GLU A 163 -13.00 -17.07 -7.92
N VAL A 164 -13.38 -16.02 -8.67
CA VAL A 164 -13.98 -14.80 -8.14
C VAL A 164 -15.48 -14.78 -8.39
N ASP A 165 -16.27 -15.15 -7.39
CA ASP A 165 -17.74 -15.21 -7.51
C ASP A 165 -18.40 -13.83 -7.65
N ASP A 166 -17.75 -12.80 -7.12
CA ASP A 166 -18.28 -11.43 -7.14
C ASP A 166 -18.02 -10.76 -8.49
N ALA A 167 -19.09 -10.42 -9.20
CA ALA A 167 -19.01 -9.84 -10.55
C ALA A 167 -18.20 -8.53 -10.61
N TYR A 168 -18.24 -7.71 -9.56
CA TYR A 168 -17.45 -6.48 -9.52
C TYR A 168 -15.96 -6.80 -9.31
N LEU A 169 -15.64 -7.70 -8.39
CA LEU A 169 -14.26 -8.12 -8.15
C LEU A 169 -13.66 -8.88 -9.33
N ALA A 170 -14.46 -9.60 -10.13
CA ALA A 170 -14.01 -10.33 -11.32
C ALA A 170 -13.80 -9.43 -12.55
N GLY A 171 -14.33 -8.21 -12.53
CA GLY A 171 -14.39 -7.34 -13.70
C GLY A 171 -13.07 -6.65 -14.08
N GLY A 172 -12.81 -6.57 -15.38
CA GLY A 172 -11.84 -5.64 -15.98
C GLY A 172 -10.38 -6.11 -16.03
N TRP A 173 -10.07 -7.32 -15.56
CA TRP A 173 -8.70 -7.83 -15.52
C TRP A 173 -8.15 -8.17 -16.89
N ILE A 174 -6.89 -7.82 -17.12
CA ILE A 174 -6.09 -8.22 -18.28
C ILE A 174 -4.93 -9.11 -17.85
N PHE A 175 -4.53 -10.00 -18.74
CA PHE A 175 -3.53 -11.03 -18.49
C PHE A 175 -2.56 -11.10 -19.66
N ASP A 176 -1.33 -11.54 -19.38
CA ASP A 176 -0.33 -11.80 -20.41
C ASP A 176 -0.28 -13.31 -20.69
N GLY A 177 -0.68 -13.68 -21.90
CA GLY A 177 -0.79 -15.09 -22.28
C GLY A 177 -1.79 -15.83 -21.37
N ASP A 178 -1.40 -17.03 -20.96
CA ASP A 178 -2.30 -17.95 -20.24
C ASP A 178 -2.26 -17.79 -18.70
N ASP A 179 -1.35 -16.98 -18.15
CA ASP A 179 -1.28 -16.75 -16.70
C ASP A 179 -2.40 -15.82 -16.24
N LYS A 180 -3.50 -16.42 -15.77
CA LYS A 180 -4.67 -15.71 -15.24
C LYS A 180 -4.58 -15.40 -13.73
N THR A 181 -3.38 -15.39 -13.17
CA THR A 181 -3.20 -15.19 -11.71
C THR A 181 -3.54 -13.76 -11.29
N LEU A 182 -4.30 -13.67 -10.20
CA LEU A 182 -4.63 -12.47 -9.43
C LEU A 182 -4.28 -12.70 -7.96
N LEU A 183 -4.19 -11.63 -7.17
CA LEU A 183 -4.11 -11.73 -5.72
C LEU A 183 -5.46 -11.38 -5.12
N ARG A 184 -6.03 -12.28 -4.32
CA ARG A 184 -7.14 -11.96 -3.42
C ARG A 184 -6.59 -11.61 -2.05
N ALA A 185 -7.06 -10.50 -1.48
CA ALA A 185 -6.80 -10.12 -0.11
C ALA A 185 -8.12 -9.85 0.61
N ILE A 186 -8.35 -10.54 1.72
CA ILE A 186 -9.55 -10.41 2.56
C ILE A 186 -9.13 -9.81 3.90
N ALA A 187 -9.92 -8.86 4.40
CA ALA A 187 -9.72 -8.22 5.69
C ALA A 187 -11.05 -8.18 6.45
N VAL A 188 -11.08 -8.73 7.66
CA VAL A 188 -12.29 -8.85 8.49
C VAL A 188 -12.08 -8.13 9.81
N ASN A 189 -12.89 -7.11 10.09
CA ASN A 189 -12.94 -6.51 11.42
C ASN A 189 -14.14 -7.09 12.17
N LYS A 190 -13.88 -8.06 13.05
CA LYS A 190 -14.92 -8.76 13.81
C LYS A 190 -15.65 -7.84 14.80
N THR A 191 -14.94 -6.85 15.35
CA THR A 191 -15.50 -5.89 16.32
C THR A 191 -16.43 -4.88 15.65
N ALA A 192 -16.01 -4.34 14.50
CA ALA A 192 -16.78 -3.35 13.74
C ALA A 192 -17.77 -3.99 12.75
N GLY A 193 -17.70 -5.31 12.54
CA GLY A 193 -18.66 -6.10 11.77
C GLY A 193 -18.56 -5.97 10.25
N TRP A 194 -17.42 -5.51 9.72
CA TRP A 194 -17.23 -5.34 8.27
C TRP A 194 -16.19 -6.30 7.70
N THR A 195 -16.39 -6.66 6.43
CA THR A 195 -15.43 -7.43 5.61
C THR A 195 -15.06 -6.60 4.39
N ALA A 196 -13.78 -6.53 4.07
CA ALA A 196 -13.27 -5.93 2.84
C ALA A 196 -12.55 -7.00 2.01
N THR A 197 -13.05 -7.27 0.82
CA THR A 197 -12.44 -8.17 -0.16
C THR A 197 -11.83 -7.34 -1.28
N GLN A 198 -10.61 -7.71 -1.66
CA GLN A 198 -9.84 -7.03 -2.68
C GLN A 198 -9.33 -8.05 -3.67
N VAL A 199 -9.40 -7.71 -4.95
CA VAL A 199 -8.73 -8.46 -6.02
C VAL A 199 -7.76 -7.52 -6.72
N TRP A 200 -6.52 -7.95 -6.84
CA TRP A 200 -5.42 -7.14 -7.37
C TRP A 200 -4.97 -7.74 -8.69
N GLY A 201 -4.63 -6.87 -9.63
CA GLY A 201 -4.21 -7.27 -10.97
C GLY A 201 -3.92 -6.07 -11.83
N PHE A 202 -3.93 -6.29 -13.13
CA PHE A 202 -3.80 -5.23 -14.13
C PHE A 202 -5.11 -5.02 -14.86
N GLN A 203 -5.43 -3.78 -15.16
CA GLN A 203 -6.58 -3.40 -15.99
C GLN A 203 -6.16 -2.38 -17.04
N MET A 204 -6.93 -2.26 -18.12
CA MET A 204 -6.84 -1.10 -19.02
C MET A 204 -7.62 0.07 -18.41
N VAL A 205 -6.96 1.22 -18.26
CA VAL A 205 -7.54 2.47 -17.77
C VAL A 205 -7.05 3.58 -18.68
N ASP A 206 -7.97 4.27 -19.37
CA ASP A 206 -7.66 5.27 -20.40
C ASP A 206 -6.65 4.74 -21.44
N ASP A 207 -6.90 3.54 -21.95
CA ASP A 207 -6.04 2.81 -22.91
C ASP A 207 -4.60 2.52 -22.42
N GLU A 208 -4.34 2.68 -21.13
CA GLU A 208 -3.08 2.32 -20.50
C GLU A 208 -3.24 1.14 -19.53
N ARG A 209 -2.27 0.22 -19.56
CA ARG A 209 -2.17 -0.85 -18.57
C ARG A 209 -1.80 -0.28 -17.20
N ARG A 210 -2.68 -0.39 -16.21
CA ARG A 210 -2.44 0.07 -14.84
C ARG A 210 -2.54 -1.06 -13.83
N TYR A 211 -1.71 -0.99 -12.79
CA TYR A 211 -1.87 -1.82 -11.61
C TYR A 211 -3.10 -1.31 -10.84
N CYS A 212 -4.07 -2.18 -10.65
CA CYS A 212 -5.38 -1.84 -10.13
C CYS A 212 -5.76 -2.81 -9.03
N ARG A 213 -6.68 -2.35 -8.20
CA ARG A 213 -7.30 -3.23 -7.23
C ARG A 213 -8.79 -2.89 -7.10
N ASN A 214 -9.64 -3.89 -7.33
CA ASN A 214 -11.07 -3.78 -7.12
C ASN A 214 -11.37 -4.12 -5.66
N VAL A 215 -12.22 -3.34 -5.03
CA VAL A 215 -12.55 -3.44 -3.61
C VAL A 215 -14.05 -3.57 -3.44
N VAL A 216 -14.47 -4.51 -2.59
CA VAL A 216 -15.82 -4.61 -2.06
C VAL A 216 -15.73 -4.59 -0.55
N ILE A 217 -16.55 -3.76 0.10
CA ILE A 217 -16.70 -3.67 1.55
C ILE A 217 -18.16 -3.93 1.89
N GLU A 218 -18.38 -4.86 2.82
CA GLU A 218 -19.71 -5.30 3.24
C GLU A 218 -19.83 -5.22 4.77
N LYS A 219 -20.98 -4.76 5.25
CA LYS A 219 -21.32 -4.67 6.68
C LYS A 219 -22.83 -4.82 6.85
N GLY A 220 -23.28 -5.96 7.37
CA GLY A 220 -24.70 -6.30 7.35
C GLY A 220 -25.21 -6.35 5.91
N ASP A 221 -26.31 -5.65 5.63
CA ASP A 221 -26.90 -5.56 4.28
C ASP A 221 -26.30 -4.42 3.42
N GLU A 222 -25.39 -3.63 4.00
CA GLU A 222 -24.74 -2.53 3.29
C GLU A 222 -23.51 -3.00 2.52
N ARG A 223 -23.34 -2.47 1.31
CA ARG A 223 -22.26 -2.79 0.41
C ARG A 223 -21.74 -1.55 -0.31
N VAL A 224 -20.42 -1.41 -0.36
CA VAL A 224 -19.73 -0.39 -1.14
C VAL A 224 -18.62 -1.04 -1.95
N ASN A 225 -18.46 -0.62 -3.20
CA ASN A 225 -17.39 -1.06 -4.07
C ASN A 225 -16.72 0.12 -4.77
N PHE A 226 -15.41 0.01 -5.01
CA PHE A 226 -14.61 1.04 -5.65
C PHE A 226 -13.32 0.45 -6.21
N ARG A 227 -12.71 1.11 -7.18
CA ARG A 227 -11.43 0.74 -7.77
C ARG A 227 -10.34 1.72 -7.37
N ILE A 228 -9.19 1.19 -6.98
CA ILE A 228 -7.96 1.95 -6.79
C ILE A 228 -7.03 1.70 -7.97
N VAL A 229 -6.54 2.78 -8.59
CA VAL A 229 -5.61 2.75 -9.72
C VAL A 229 -4.26 3.32 -9.28
N TYR A 230 -3.17 2.65 -9.65
CA TYR A 230 -1.82 3.05 -9.30
C TYR A 230 -0.99 3.50 -10.51
N ASP A 231 -0.24 4.59 -10.31
CA ASP A 231 0.86 5.06 -11.13
C ASP A 231 2.17 4.41 -10.66
N TYR A 232 3.03 3.95 -11.57
CA TYR A 232 4.37 3.48 -11.20
C TYR A 232 5.31 4.67 -10.99
N VAL A 233 6.08 4.66 -9.90
CA VAL A 233 6.98 5.77 -9.55
C VAL A 233 8.46 5.37 -9.45
N GLY A 234 8.79 4.07 -9.42
CA GLY A 234 10.16 3.55 -9.45
C GLY A 234 10.36 2.25 -8.70
#